data_AF-A0A9P5U1B9-F1
#
_entry.id   AF-A0A9P5U1B9-F1
#
_cell.length_a   1.000
_cell.length_b   1.000
_cell.length_c   1.000
_cell.angle_alpha   90.00
_cell.angle_beta   90.00
_cell.angle_gamma   90.00
#
_symmetry.space_group_name_H-M   'P 1'
#
loop_
_entity.id
_entity.type
_entity.pdbx_description
1 polymer ?
#
loop_
_entity_poly.entity_id
_entity_poly.type
_entity_poly.pdbx_seq_one_letter_code
_entity_poly.pdbx_strand_id
1 'polypeptide(L)'
;MSHNTSLGVTSRLKSFKAADADISVCSADNVFYRLHRKNLELAADGFPLEGEDLELAESSATLDILFEFIYPQRYVTFDDLDFEALLLLAEAAEKYRIRSAAYGCQVQFRKFVNSNAKDLMAFGVKHSYPSLVLQLAPILVDTPLSELVEILPSSVFITWALYREKWVAACTKAARLMPTHNCKKWGFYCVRILKKLDQPSHLASPSHFEVLFDVANSEGLSSCCRFQVEFWKTTVRTMVSTIPKVSLIVSPGDKSQSLGPDAGLIKLHFSEGHIFALQPKQLKFFTEAFPPVGTPIKDGEKICLSESTATLGLLFQFISSGRYPSLENLDFEGLKALTETAEKYVVYPAIYACQFQLRKFVATKPCELLSLAGKHSYPWIIVQLAPLLIDMPLSEVVELLPLHYYAPWSVYRENSSRLPWIS
;
A
#
# COMPACT_ATOMS: atom_id res chain seq x y z
N MET A 1 17.00 6.90 -28.42
CA MET A 1 16.34 7.07 -27.09
C MET A 1 16.90 5.99 -26.17
N SER A 2 18.04 6.25 -25.55
CA SER A 2 18.76 5.29 -24.70
C SER A 2 19.82 6.03 -23.88
N HIS A 3 19.41 7.08 -23.15
CA HIS A 3 20.23 7.79 -22.19
C HIS A 3 19.28 8.35 -21.12
N ASN A 4 19.02 7.57 -20.06
CA ASN A 4 18.54 8.12 -18.78
C ASN A 4 18.60 7.12 -17.61
N THR A 5 18.93 5.85 -17.85
CA THR A 5 19.04 4.83 -16.79
C THR A 5 20.31 4.93 -15.94
N SER A 6 21.38 5.61 -16.38
CA SER A 6 22.67 5.60 -15.65
C SER A 6 22.85 6.71 -14.59
N LEU A 7 22.08 7.80 -14.66
CA LEU A 7 22.19 8.92 -13.72
C LEU A 7 21.45 8.68 -12.39
N GLY A 8 20.44 7.81 -12.37
CA GLY A 8 19.69 7.48 -11.14
C GLY A 8 20.45 6.52 -10.21
N VAL A 9 21.21 5.58 -10.76
CA VAL A 9 21.93 4.54 -10.00
C VAL A 9 23.23 5.07 -9.37
N THR A 10 23.94 5.97 -10.08
CA THR A 10 25.23 6.51 -9.61
C THR A 10 25.11 7.50 -8.44
N SER A 11 23.93 8.05 -8.20
CA SER A 11 23.63 8.92 -7.05
C SER A 11 23.40 8.14 -5.75
N ARG A 12 22.77 6.95 -5.82
CA ARG A 12 22.39 6.13 -4.65
C ARG A 12 23.60 5.49 -3.95
N LEU A 13 24.69 5.23 -4.69
CA LEU A 13 25.91 4.60 -4.18
C LEU A 13 26.84 5.52 -3.36
N LYS A 14 26.58 6.84 -3.30
CA LYS A 14 27.45 7.78 -2.57
C LYS A 14 27.19 7.82 -1.06
N SER A 15 26.04 7.35 -0.58
CA SER A 15 25.63 7.44 0.83
C SER A 15 26.21 6.35 1.73
N PHE A 16 26.61 5.20 1.19
CA PHE A 16 27.04 4.03 1.98
C PHE A 16 28.57 3.85 2.04
N LYS A 17 29.31 4.96 2.02
CA LYS A 17 30.78 5.00 2.16
C LYS A 17 31.23 6.05 3.18
N ALA A 18 30.40 6.30 4.19
CA ALA A 18 30.71 7.24 5.25
C ALA A 18 31.97 6.78 6.02
N ALA A 19 32.86 7.72 6.35
CA ALA A 19 34.12 7.39 7.01
C ALA A 19 33.92 6.86 8.44
N ASP A 20 32.84 7.31 9.09
CA ASP A 20 32.39 7.00 10.44
C ASP A 20 31.49 5.76 10.55
N ALA A 21 31.22 5.08 9.42
CA ALA A 21 30.50 3.82 9.41
C ALA A 21 31.31 2.70 10.10
N ASP A 22 30.62 1.92 10.95
CA ASP A 22 31.17 0.97 11.92
C ASP A 22 30.78 -0.49 11.65
N ILE A 23 30.15 -0.75 10.50
CA ILE A 23 29.90 -2.10 10.00
C ILE A 23 30.10 -2.16 8.48
N SER A 24 30.74 -3.23 8.02
CA SER A 24 30.94 -3.52 6.60
C SER A 24 30.10 -4.71 6.20
N VAL A 25 29.37 -4.59 5.09
CA VAL A 25 28.55 -5.68 4.55
C VAL A 25 28.83 -5.85 3.07
N CYS A 26 28.89 -7.09 2.62
CA CYS A 26 29.13 -7.48 1.25
C CYS A 26 27.86 -8.11 0.67
N SER A 27 27.45 -7.65 -0.50
CA SER A 27 26.36 -8.24 -1.27
C SER A 27 26.79 -9.54 -1.97
N ALA A 28 25.81 -10.32 -2.46
CA ALA A 28 26.09 -11.56 -3.19
C ALA A 28 26.88 -11.35 -4.49
N ASP A 29 26.83 -10.16 -5.07
CA ASP A 29 27.58 -9.71 -6.25
C ASP A 29 28.83 -8.89 -5.90
N ASN A 30 29.36 -9.04 -4.68
CA ASN A 30 30.63 -8.50 -4.19
C ASN A 30 30.73 -6.97 -4.12
N VAL A 31 29.59 -6.27 -4.02
CA VAL A 31 29.56 -4.84 -3.69
C VAL A 31 29.61 -4.66 -2.17
N PHE A 32 30.56 -3.85 -1.70
CA PHE A 32 30.75 -3.52 -0.30
C PHE A 32 30.02 -2.24 0.09
N TYR A 33 29.36 -2.30 1.25
CA TYR A 33 28.65 -1.18 1.89
C TYR A 33 29.23 -0.93 3.27
N ARG A 34 29.31 0.34 3.65
CA ARG A 34 29.62 0.75 5.01
C ARG A 34 28.40 1.43 5.62
N LEU A 35 27.87 0.84 6.69
CA LEU A 35 26.63 1.28 7.35
C LEU A 35 26.90 1.70 8.80
N HIS A 36 25.88 2.26 9.44
CA HIS A 36 25.92 2.57 10.87
C HIS A 36 25.10 1.54 11.65
N ARG A 37 25.76 0.79 12.53
CA ARG A 37 25.17 -0.21 13.42
C ARG A 37 23.99 0.34 14.20
N LYS A 38 24.12 1.55 14.75
CA LYS A 38 23.04 2.24 15.47
C LYS A 38 21.76 2.40 14.64
N ASN A 39 21.88 2.64 13.33
CA ASN A 39 20.70 2.80 12.48
C ASN A 39 20.06 1.44 12.19
N LEU A 40 20.88 0.40 11.98
CA LEU A 40 20.41 -0.97 11.82
C LEU A 40 19.66 -1.47 13.07
N GLU A 41 20.19 -1.21 14.27
CA GLU A 41 19.57 -1.57 15.56
C GLU A 41 18.15 -1.00 15.75
N LEU A 42 17.82 0.10 15.07
CA LEU A 42 16.56 0.81 15.25
C LEU A 42 15.60 0.63 14.06
N ALA A 43 16.14 0.45 12.84
CA ALA A 43 15.36 0.34 11.61
C ALA A 43 15.24 -1.10 11.08
N ALA A 44 16.11 -2.02 11.49
CA ALA A 44 16.26 -3.35 10.92
C ALA A 44 16.40 -4.44 12.01
N ASP A 45 15.33 -4.69 12.77
CA ASP A 45 15.31 -5.61 13.92
C ASP A 45 15.74 -7.05 13.59
N GLY A 46 15.72 -7.45 12.32
CA GLY A 46 16.13 -8.78 11.85
C GLY A 46 17.56 -8.82 11.30
N PHE A 47 18.28 -7.70 11.31
CA PHE A 47 19.61 -7.63 10.72
C PHE A 47 20.66 -8.31 11.61
N PRO A 48 21.56 -9.14 11.03
CA PRO A 48 22.64 -9.73 11.80
C PRO A 48 23.63 -8.63 12.17
N LEU A 49 23.76 -8.35 13.47
CA LEU A 49 24.72 -7.35 13.96
C LEU A 49 26.01 -8.00 14.46
N GLU A 50 26.07 -9.31 14.61
CA GLU A 50 27.26 -10.01 15.08
C GLU A 50 28.22 -10.29 13.91
N GLY A 51 29.45 -9.74 13.98
CA GLY A 51 30.47 -9.86 12.94
C GLY A 51 30.99 -8.50 12.45
N GLU A 52 32.24 -8.47 11.98
CA GLU A 52 32.86 -7.27 11.37
C GLU A 52 32.59 -7.20 9.85
N ASP A 53 32.58 -8.37 9.18
CA ASP A 53 32.31 -8.52 7.76
C ASP A 53 31.14 -9.50 7.56
N LEU A 54 30.04 -8.99 7.01
CA LEU A 54 28.82 -9.78 6.77
C LEU A 54 28.58 -9.97 5.28
N GLU A 55 28.50 -11.22 4.84
CA GLU A 55 28.06 -11.56 3.49
C GLU A 55 26.54 -11.75 3.47
N LEU A 56 25.85 -10.96 2.67
CA LEU A 56 24.40 -11.01 2.47
C LEU A 56 24.08 -11.75 1.17
N ALA A 57 22.97 -12.48 1.17
CA ALA A 57 22.54 -13.28 0.02
C ALA A 57 21.88 -12.43 -1.08
N GLU A 58 21.52 -11.19 -0.76
CA GLU A 58 20.86 -10.26 -1.65
C GLU A 58 21.87 -9.54 -2.56
N SER A 59 21.43 -9.20 -3.77
CA SER A 59 22.24 -8.43 -4.71
C SER A 59 22.36 -6.96 -4.30
N SER A 60 23.39 -6.29 -4.81
CA SER A 60 23.60 -4.87 -4.64
C SER A 60 22.38 -4.03 -5.07
N ALA A 61 21.71 -4.40 -6.16
CA ALA A 61 20.50 -3.71 -6.63
C ALA A 61 19.35 -3.72 -5.60
N THR A 62 19.16 -4.83 -4.89
CA THR A 62 18.16 -4.92 -3.80
C THR A 62 18.63 -4.16 -2.57
N LEU A 63 19.90 -4.31 -2.19
CA LEU A 63 20.46 -3.70 -0.98
C LEU A 63 20.58 -2.17 -1.08
N ASP A 64 20.88 -1.63 -2.27
CA ASP A 64 20.90 -0.19 -2.53
C ASP A 64 19.58 0.46 -2.12
N ILE A 65 18.45 -0.11 -2.54
CA ILE A 65 17.12 0.40 -2.20
C ILE A 65 16.82 0.14 -0.72
N LEU A 66 17.11 -1.07 -0.24
CA LEU A 66 16.80 -1.46 1.12
C LEU A 66 17.51 -0.57 2.15
N PHE A 67 18.78 -0.23 1.90
CA PHE A 67 19.58 0.55 2.84
C PHE A 67 19.20 2.02 2.89
N GLU A 68 18.51 2.56 1.88
CA GLU A 68 17.93 3.91 1.95
C GLU A 68 16.89 4.04 3.07
N PHE A 69 16.21 2.95 3.43
CA PHE A 69 15.19 2.92 4.48
C PHE A 69 15.75 2.83 5.91
N ILE A 70 17.03 2.53 6.05
CA ILE A 70 17.71 2.43 7.35
C ILE A 70 18.03 3.81 7.92
N TYR A 71 18.17 4.82 7.06
CA TYR A 71 18.54 6.16 7.47
C TYR A 71 17.28 7.02 7.72
N PRO A 72 17.31 7.91 8.73
CA PRO A 72 16.23 8.86 8.99
C PRO A 72 16.26 9.95 7.92
N GLN A 73 15.66 9.66 6.76
CA GLN A 73 15.58 10.56 5.63
C GLN A 73 14.27 10.35 4.88
N ARG A 74 13.94 11.26 3.96
CA ARG A 74 12.83 11.04 3.03
C ARG A 74 13.14 9.83 2.15
N TYR A 75 12.24 8.86 2.16
CA TYR A 75 12.41 7.64 1.38
C TYR A 75 12.16 7.86 -0.10
N VAL A 76 12.94 7.17 -0.92
CA VAL A 76 12.79 7.20 -2.37
C VAL A 76 11.61 6.32 -2.77
N THR A 77 10.88 6.75 -3.80
CA THR A 77 9.86 5.91 -4.41
C THR A 77 10.52 4.92 -5.36
N PHE A 78 10.08 3.67 -5.31
CA PHE A 78 10.51 2.61 -6.22
C PHE A 78 9.35 2.18 -7.13
N ASP A 79 8.65 3.18 -7.68
CA ASP A 79 7.45 2.99 -8.51
C ASP A 79 7.73 2.25 -9.84
N ASP A 80 8.99 2.23 -10.28
CA ASP A 80 9.47 1.71 -11.57
C ASP A 80 10.00 0.27 -11.49
N LEU A 81 10.00 -0.37 -10.31
CA LEU A 81 10.41 -1.76 -10.19
C LEU A 81 9.41 -2.68 -10.89
N ASP A 82 9.93 -3.67 -11.61
CA ASP A 82 9.14 -4.80 -12.07
C ASP A 82 8.76 -5.71 -10.88
N PHE A 83 7.94 -6.72 -11.18
CA PHE A 83 7.41 -7.60 -10.14
C PHE A 83 8.53 -8.39 -9.44
N GLU A 84 9.46 -8.94 -10.20
CA GLU A 84 10.55 -9.77 -9.69
C GLU A 84 11.46 -8.98 -8.75
N ALA A 85 11.89 -7.77 -9.14
CA ALA A 85 12.72 -6.92 -8.29
C ALA A 85 11.97 -6.46 -7.03
N LEU A 86 10.68 -6.14 -7.15
CA LEU A 86 9.85 -5.76 -6.01
C LEU A 86 9.67 -6.91 -5.03
N LEU A 87 9.46 -8.14 -5.51
CA LEU A 87 9.32 -9.33 -4.68
C LEU A 87 10.62 -9.64 -3.92
N LEU A 88 11.77 -9.55 -4.58
CA LEU A 88 13.09 -9.71 -3.95
C LEU A 88 13.33 -8.65 -2.85
N LEU A 89 12.98 -7.39 -3.14
CA LEU A 89 13.05 -6.30 -2.15
C LEU A 89 12.13 -6.56 -0.96
N ALA A 90 10.91 -7.02 -1.20
CA ALA A 90 9.96 -7.34 -0.14
C ALA A 90 10.45 -8.50 0.75
N GLU A 91 10.98 -9.57 0.15
CA GLU A 91 11.55 -10.70 0.89
C GLU A 91 12.74 -10.27 1.76
N ALA A 92 13.62 -9.42 1.22
CA ALA A 92 14.74 -8.85 1.98
C ALA A 92 14.24 -7.93 3.11
N ALA A 93 13.24 -7.09 2.84
CA ALA A 93 12.64 -6.21 3.84
C ALA A 93 11.99 -6.98 4.98
N GLU A 94 11.31 -8.09 4.70
CA GLU A 94 10.75 -8.99 5.72
C GLU A 94 11.84 -9.70 6.52
N LYS A 95 12.85 -10.26 5.82
CA LYS A 95 13.98 -10.97 6.43
C LYS A 95 14.71 -10.09 7.44
N TYR A 96 15.03 -8.86 7.05
CA TYR A 96 15.75 -7.90 7.89
C TYR A 96 14.83 -7.02 8.75
N ARG A 97 13.51 -7.20 8.62
CA ARG A 97 12.46 -6.45 9.33
C ARG A 97 12.57 -4.93 9.15
N ILE A 98 12.88 -4.49 7.93
CA ILE A 98 12.91 -3.07 7.56
C ILE A 98 11.50 -2.64 7.18
N ARG A 99 10.76 -2.22 8.21
CA ARG A 99 9.30 -2.05 8.18
C ARG A 99 8.81 -1.04 7.15
N SER A 100 9.55 0.06 6.98
CA SER A 100 9.24 1.08 5.98
C SER A 100 9.33 0.54 4.55
N ALA A 101 10.36 -0.26 4.25
CA ALA A 101 10.53 -0.90 2.95
C ALA A 101 9.43 -1.95 2.72
N ALA A 102 9.15 -2.79 3.73
CA ALA A 102 8.10 -3.81 3.66
C ALA A 102 6.72 -3.18 3.39
N TYR A 103 6.37 -2.11 4.11
CA TYR A 103 5.13 -1.36 3.87
C TYR A 103 5.08 -0.77 2.46
N GLY A 104 6.18 -0.17 1.99
CA GLY A 104 6.28 0.35 0.63
C GLY A 104 6.04 -0.75 -0.41
N CYS A 105 6.65 -1.92 -0.25
CA CYS A 105 6.47 -3.06 -1.14
C CYS A 105 5.02 -3.57 -1.14
N GLN A 106 4.40 -3.67 0.04
CA GLN A 106 3.01 -4.09 0.18
C GLN A 106 2.06 -3.17 -0.60
N VAL A 107 2.27 -1.85 -0.56
CA VAL A 107 1.46 -0.90 -1.32
C VAL A 107 1.69 -1.09 -2.83
N GLN A 108 2.94 -1.30 -3.26
CA GLN A 108 3.29 -1.47 -4.67
C GLN A 108 2.74 -2.76 -5.28
N PHE A 109 2.63 -3.84 -4.49
CA PHE A 109 2.05 -5.11 -4.94
C PHE A 109 0.63 -4.97 -5.49
N ARG A 110 -0.11 -3.91 -5.13
CA ARG A 110 -1.43 -3.60 -5.69
C ARG A 110 -1.41 -3.44 -7.22
N LYS A 111 -0.29 -3.02 -7.81
CA LYS A 111 -0.12 -2.92 -9.27
C LYS A 111 -0.11 -4.30 -9.95
N PHE A 112 0.26 -5.34 -9.21
CA PHE A 112 0.53 -6.69 -9.72
C PHE A 112 -0.51 -7.73 -9.29
N VAL A 113 -1.54 -7.36 -8.53
CA VAL A 113 -2.56 -8.31 -8.02
C VAL A 113 -3.28 -9.09 -9.11
N ASN A 114 -3.37 -8.54 -10.34
CA ASN A 114 -4.01 -9.22 -11.46
C ASN A 114 -3.03 -10.03 -12.32
N SER A 115 -1.75 -9.65 -12.37
CA SER A 115 -0.73 -10.31 -13.21
C SER A 115 0.05 -11.40 -12.48
N ASN A 116 0.22 -11.26 -11.16
CA ASN A 116 1.11 -12.10 -10.34
C ASN A 116 0.40 -12.59 -9.06
N ALA A 117 -0.90 -12.86 -9.17
CA ALA A 117 -1.76 -13.16 -8.02
C ALA A 117 -1.26 -14.35 -7.17
N LYS A 118 -0.75 -15.41 -7.80
CA LYS A 118 -0.29 -16.64 -7.13
C LYS A 118 0.95 -16.39 -6.26
N ASP A 119 1.94 -15.71 -6.81
CA ASP A 119 3.17 -15.38 -6.09
C ASP A 119 2.89 -14.41 -4.94
N LEU A 120 2.00 -13.43 -5.16
CA LEU A 120 1.53 -12.52 -4.12
C LEU A 120 0.74 -13.23 -3.02
N MET A 121 -0.02 -14.28 -3.36
CA MET A 121 -0.73 -15.12 -2.40
C MET A 121 0.27 -15.91 -1.56
N ALA A 122 1.30 -16.50 -2.19
CA ALA A 122 2.38 -17.20 -1.50
C ALA A 122 3.10 -16.26 -0.52
N PHE A 123 3.51 -15.09 -0.99
CA PHE A 123 4.14 -14.05 -0.18
C PHE A 123 3.24 -13.59 0.96
N GLY A 124 1.98 -13.28 0.66
CA GLY A 124 1.02 -12.77 1.63
C GLY A 124 0.72 -13.77 2.73
N VAL A 125 0.66 -15.07 2.41
CA VAL A 125 0.48 -16.11 3.42
C VAL A 125 1.77 -16.33 4.23
N LYS A 126 2.92 -16.44 3.55
CA LYS A 126 4.24 -16.61 4.19
C LYS A 126 4.53 -15.54 5.24
N HIS A 127 4.28 -14.27 4.88
CA HIS A 127 4.55 -13.12 5.73
C HIS A 127 3.31 -12.58 6.43
N SER A 128 2.23 -13.35 6.48
CA SER A 128 1.02 -13.02 7.23
C SER A 128 0.40 -11.64 6.92
N TYR A 129 0.17 -11.34 5.65
CA TYR A 129 -0.48 -10.13 5.15
C TYR A 129 -1.98 -10.38 4.83
N PRO A 130 -2.88 -10.39 5.84
CA PRO A 130 -4.27 -10.76 5.63
C PRO A 130 -4.99 -9.86 4.63
N SER A 131 -4.72 -8.55 4.58
CA SER A 131 -5.35 -7.65 3.61
C SER A 131 -5.02 -8.01 2.16
N LEU A 132 -3.76 -8.34 1.87
CA LEU A 132 -3.32 -8.78 0.56
C LEU A 132 -3.97 -10.11 0.19
N VAL A 133 -3.98 -11.06 1.12
CA VAL A 133 -4.60 -12.38 0.90
C VAL A 133 -6.12 -12.26 0.67
N LEU A 134 -6.81 -11.40 1.43
CA LEU A 134 -8.23 -11.09 1.24
C LEU A 134 -8.51 -10.47 -0.13
N GLN A 135 -7.62 -9.59 -0.61
CA GLN A 135 -7.74 -8.94 -1.91
C GLN A 135 -7.55 -9.94 -3.06
N LEU A 136 -6.60 -10.88 -2.91
CA LEU A 136 -6.31 -11.92 -3.91
C LEU A 136 -7.37 -13.02 -3.91
N ALA A 137 -8.14 -13.16 -2.83
CA ALA A 137 -9.11 -14.22 -2.67
C ALA A 137 -10.12 -14.38 -3.82
N PRO A 138 -10.85 -13.31 -4.22
CA PRO A 138 -11.77 -13.38 -5.35
C PRO A 138 -11.06 -13.52 -6.71
N ILE A 139 -9.78 -13.19 -6.82
CA ILE A 139 -9.00 -13.28 -8.07
C ILE A 139 -8.59 -14.74 -8.32
N LEU A 140 -8.12 -15.43 -7.27
CA LEU A 140 -7.59 -16.79 -7.38
C LEU A 140 -8.65 -17.89 -7.21
N VAL A 141 -9.92 -17.55 -6.99
CA VAL A 141 -10.99 -18.53 -6.75
C VAL A 141 -11.14 -19.56 -7.89
N ASP A 142 -10.79 -19.19 -9.11
CA ASP A 142 -10.83 -20.09 -10.28
C ASP A 142 -9.62 -21.03 -10.36
N THR A 143 -8.57 -20.76 -9.58
CA THR A 143 -7.33 -21.55 -9.60
C THR A 143 -7.60 -23.00 -9.15
N PRO A 144 -7.10 -24.01 -9.87
CA PRO A 144 -7.21 -25.40 -9.45
C PRO A 144 -6.61 -25.63 -8.05
N LEU A 145 -7.29 -26.43 -7.23
CA LEU A 145 -6.82 -26.77 -5.89
C LEU A 145 -5.48 -27.51 -5.91
N SER A 146 -5.20 -28.27 -6.97
CA SER A 146 -3.91 -28.95 -7.18
C SER A 146 -2.73 -28.01 -7.33
N GLU A 147 -2.96 -26.76 -7.75
CA GLU A 147 -1.90 -25.76 -7.82
C GLU A 147 -1.77 -24.99 -6.50
N LEU A 148 -2.89 -24.71 -5.83
CA LEU A 148 -2.87 -23.96 -4.57
C LEU A 148 -2.36 -24.77 -3.38
N VAL A 149 -2.41 -26.11 -3.42
CA VAL A 149 -1.87 -26.97 -2.36
C VAL A 149 -0.35 -26.82 -2.21
N GLU A 150 0.35 -26.50 -3.30
CA GLU A 150 1.80 -26.28 -3.31
C GLU A 150 2.18 -24.88 -2.78
N ILE A 151 1.20 -23.95 -2.76
CA ILE A 151 1.42 -22.55 -2.40
C ILE A 151 0.96 -22.26 -0.96
N LEU A 152 -0.15 -22.86 -0.56
CA LEU A 152 -0.81 -22.56 0.71
C LEU A 152 -0.41 -23.59 1.78
N PRO A 153 -0.01 -23.14 2.98
CA PRO A 153 0.08 -24.01 4.14
C PRO A 153 -1.25 -24.73 4.39
N SER A 154 -1.20 -25.96 4.89
CA SER A 154 -2.40 -26.80 5.06
C SER A 154 -3.52 -26.13 5.87
N SER A 155 -3.16 -25.32 6.88
CA SER A 155 -4.11 -24.54 7.69
C SER A 155 -4.91 -23.51 6.88
N VAL A 156 -4.24 -22.84 5.94
CA VAL A 156 -4.85 -21.84 5.04
C VAL A 156 -5.59 -22.53 3.90
N PHE A 157 -5.03 -23.62 3.36
CA PHE A 157 -5.60 -24.38 2.24
C PHE A 157 -7.02 -24.90 2.53
N ILE A 158 -7.27 -25.47 3.71
CA ILE A 158 -8.61 -25.97 4.08
C ILE A 158 -9.62 -24.82 4.06
N THR A 159 -9.29 -23.70 4.71
CA THR A 159 -10.17 -22.53 4.78
C THR A 159 -10.43 -21.95 3.39
N TRP A 160 -9.41 -21.94 2.54
CA TRP A 160 -9.52 -21.54 1.15
C TRP A 160 -10.42 -22.46 0.32
N ALA A 161 -10.24 -23.78 0.44
CA ALA A 161 -11.02 -24.77 -0.31
C ALA A 161 -12.52 -24.66 0.02
N LEU A 162 -12.86 -24.50 1.30
CA LEU A 162 -14.23 -24.25 1.75
C LEU A 162 -14.80 -22.92 1.24
N TYR A 163 -13.97 -21.87 1.20
CA TYR A 163 -14.36 -20.60 0.60
C TYR A 163 -14.66 -20.74 -0.90
N ARG A 164 -13.77 -21.39 -1.65
CA ARG A 164 -13.94 -21.66 -3.09
C ARG A 164 -15.20 -22.49 -3.37
N GLU A 165 -15.46 -23.53 -2.58
CA GLU A 165 -16.63 -24.39 -2.72
C GLU A 165 -17.94 -23.59 -2.67
N LYS A 166 -18.03 -22.59 -1.78
CA LYS A 166 -19.21 -21.72 -1.69
C LYS A 166 -19.43 -20.93 -2.98
N TRP A 167 -18.37 -20.45 -3.62
CA TRP A 167 -18.49 -19.73 -4.89
C TRP A 167 -18.84 -20.64 -6.06
N VAL A 168 -18.27 -21.85 -6.13
CA VAL A 168 -18.63 -22.86 -7.14
C VAL A 168 -20.11 -23.26 -7.00
N ALA A 169 -20.58 -23.47 -5.76
CA ALA A 169 -21.99 -23.74 -5.47
C ALA A 169 -22.88 -22.54 -5.86
N ALA A 170 -22.42 -21.31 -5.62
CA ALA A 170 -23.12 -20.10 -6.03
C ALA A 170 -23.25 -19.97 -7.55
N CYS A 171 -22.21 -20.31 -8.34
CA CYS A 171 -22.30 -20.36 -9.80
C CYS A 171 -23.39 -21.34 -10.26
N THR A 172 -23.37 -22.55 -9.70
CA THR A 172 -24.37 -23.58 -10.01
C THR A 172 -25.79 -23.11 -9.68
N LYS A 173 -25.96 -22.45 -8.52
CA LYS A 173 -27.25 -21.90 -8.09
C LYS A 173 -27.68 -20.73 -8.98
N ALA A 174 -26.76 -19.83 -9.33
CA ALA A 174 -27.02 -18.71 -10.24
C ALA A 174 -27.51 -19.20 -11.61
N ALA A 175 -26.88 -20.24 -12.17
CA ALA A 175 -27.31 -20.86 -13.41
C ALA A 175 -28.74 -21.44 -13.33
N ARG A 176 -29.12 -22.04 -12.19
CA ARG A 176 -30.48 -22.58 -11.96
C ARG A 176 -31.55 -21.50 -11.79
N LEU A 177 -31.16 -20.28 -11.40
CA LEU A 177 -32.05 -19.13 -11.27
C LEU A 177 -32.36 -18.44 -12.60
N MET A 178 -31.84 -18.98 -13.73
CA MET A 178 -32.12 -18.46 -15.07
C MET A 178 -33.63 -18.40 -15.34
N PRO A 179 -34.19 -17.22 -15.65
CA PRO A 179 -35.61 -17.08 -15.95
C PRO A 179 -36.03 -17.86 -17.20
N THR A 180 -37.24 -18.40 -17.19
CA THR A 180 -37.89 -18.92 -18.40
C THR A 180 -38.46 -17.76 -19.20
N HIS A 181 -38.12 -17.67 -20.49
CA HIS A 181 -38.57 -16.58 -21.33
C HIS A 181 -38.62 -16.97 -22.82
N ASN A 182 -39.63 -16.45 -23.54
CA ASN A 182 -40.00 -16.92 -24.89
C ASN A 182 -39.52 -16.02 -26.05
N CYS A 183 -38.81 -14.93 -25.76
CA CYS A 183 -38.30 -14.04 -26.81
C CYS A 183 -37.21 -14.78 -27.64
N LYS A 184 -37.23 -14.70 -28.98
CA LYS A 184 -36.42 -15.55 -29.90
C LYS A 184 -34.90 -15.59 -29.60
N LYS A 185 -34.34 -14.47 -29.15
CA LYS A 185 -32.90 -14.35 -28.84
C LYS A 185 -32.55 -14.73 -27.39
N TRP A 186 -33.53 -15.08 -26.54
CA TRP A 186 -33.31 -15.33 -25.11
C TRP A 186 -32.26 -16.41 -24.85
N GLY A 187 -32.38 -17.57 -25.51
CA GLY A 187 -31.43 -18.67 -25.32
C GLY A 187 -29.99 -18.29 -25.66
N PHE A 188 -29.76 -17.44 -26.66
CA PHE A 188 -28.43 -16.94 -26.98
C PHE A 188 -27.82 -16.12 -25.84
N TYR A 189 -28.61 -15.26 -25.20
CA TYR A 189 -28.15 -14.46 -24.05
C TYR A 189 -27.90 -15.33 -22.81
N CYS A 190 -28.78 -16.29 -22.55
CA CYS A 190 -28.59 -17.28 -21.48
C CYS A 190 -27.26 -18.01 -21.64
N VAL A 191 -26.97 -18.54 -22.84
CA VAL A 191 -25.71 -19.25 -23.10
C VAL A 191 -24.50 -18.33 -22.87
N ARG A 192 -24.56 -17.05 -23.25
CA ARG A 192 -23.47 -16.10 -22.99
C ARG A 192 -23.23 -15.89 -21.49
N ILE A 193 -24.28 -15.72 -20.70
CA ILE A 193 -24.17 -15.54 -19.25
C ILE A 193 -23.70 -16.84 -18.59
N LEU A 194 -24.28 -17.99 -18.97
CA LEU A 194 -23.92 -19.30 -18.43
C LEU A 194 -22.45 -19.65 -18.70
N LYS A 195 -21.93 -19.34 -19.90
CA LYS A 195 -20.49 -19.53 -20.21
C LYS A 195 -19.58 -18.72 -19.29
N LYS A 196 -20.00 -17.51 -18.90
CA LYS A 196 -19.24 -16.69 -17.94
C LYS A 196 -19.43 -17.18 -16.50
N LEU A 197 -20.60 -17.72 -16.13
CA LEU A 197 -20.85 -18.30 -14.81
C LEU A 197 -20.02 -19.55 -14.51
N ASP A 198 -19.38 -20.16 -15.50
CA ASP A 198 -18.43 -21.27 -15.31
C ASP A 198 -17.20 -20.85 -14.49
N GLN A 199 -16.95 -19.54 -14.37
CA GLN A 199 -15.86 -18.96 -13.60
C GLN A 199 -16.38 -18.27 -12.33
N PRO A 200 -16.19 -18.88 -11.14
CA PRO A 200 -16.48 -18.27 -9.84
C PRO A 200 -15.99 -16.83 -9.66
N SER A 201 -14.84 -16.45 -10.24
CA SER A 201 -14.31 -15.08 -10.13
C SER A 201 -15.24 -14.02 -10.73
N HIS A 202 -16.06 -14.36 -11.72
CA HIS A 202 -17.05 -13.45 -12.30
C HIS A 202 -18.21 -13.13 -11.35
N LEU A 203 -18.48 -13.99 -10.37
CA LEU A 203 -19.42 -13.70 -9.29
C LEU A 203 -18.74 -13.03 -8.09
N ALA A 204 -17.48 -13.36 -7.82
CA ALA A 204 -16.75 -12.89 -6.65
C ALA A 204 -16.25 -11.44 -6.78
N SER A 205 -15.91 -11.01 -8.00
CA SER A 205 -15.43 -9.65 -8.27
C SER A 205 -16.59 -8.70 -8.62
N PRO A 206 -16.76 -7.55 -7.92
CA PRO A 206 -17.81 -6.59 -8.24
C PRO A 206 -17.75 -6.05 -9.68
N SER A 207 -16.54 -5.80 -10.21
CA SER A 207 -16.38 -5.30 -11.58
C SER A 207 -16.77 -6.36 -12.62
N HIS A 208 -16.39 -7.62 -12.40
CA HIS A 208 -16.76 -8.71 -13.29
C HIS A 208 -18.24 -9.05 -13.20
N PHE A 209 -18.86 -8.91 -12.03
CA PHE A 209 -20.28 -9.15 -11.82
C PHE A 209 -21.16 -8.23 -12.68
N GLU A 210 -20.78 -6.95 -12.80
CA GLU A 210 -21.52 -6.03 -13.67
C GLU A 210 -21.39 -6.42 -15.15
N VAL A 211 -20.18 -6.80 -15.59
CA VAL A 211 -19.88 -7.24 -16.96
C VAL A 211 -20.52 -8.60 -17.28
N LEU A 212 -20.75 -9.45 -16.29
CA LEU A 212 -21.39 -10.75 -16.43
C LEU A 212 -22.78 -10.62 -17.04
N PHE A 213 -23.56 -9.66 -16.54
CA PHE A 213 -24.93 -9.38 -16.98
C PHE A 213 -25.04 -8.19 -17.94
N ASP A 214 -23.93 -7.59 -18.37
CA ASP A 214 -23.96 -6.46 -19.29
C ASP A 214 -24.57 -6.88 -20.65
N VAL A 215 -25.80 -6.40 -20.86
CA VAL A 215 -26.59 -6.52 -22.10
C VAL A 215 -26.73 -5.16 -22.82
N ALA A 216 -26.12 -4.10 -22.32
CA ALA A 216 -26.18 -2.77 -22.95
C ALA A 216 -25.56 -2.79 -24.36
N ASN A 217 -24.56 -3.65 -24.56
CA ASN A 217 -23.85 -3.83 -25.83
C ASN A 217 -24.49 -4.88 -26.77
N SER A 218 -25.67 -5.41 -26.45
CA SER A 218 -26.35 -6.38 -27.33
C SER A 218 -27.42 -5.72 -28.21
N GLU A 219 -27.04 -5.41 -29.44
CA GLU A 219 -27.96 -4.93 -30.46
C GLU A 219 -29.17 -5.88 -30.64
N GLY A 220 -30.37 -5.32 -30.55
CA GLY A 220 -31.62 -6.03 -30.77
C GLY A 220 -32.10 -6.91 -29.62
N LEU A 221 -31.75 -6.56 -28.37
CA LEU A 221 -32.45 -7.05 -27.18
C LEU A 221 -33.76 -6.28 -26.99
N SER A 222 -34.89 -6.99 -26.99
CA SER A 222 -36.19 -6.42 -26.64
C SER A 222 -36.25 -6.04 -25.16
N SER A 223 -37.11 -5.09 -24.81
CA SER A 223 -37.35 -4.67 -23.42
C SER A 223 -37.75 -5.85 -22.52
N CYS A 224 -38.51 -6.83 -23.04
CA CYS A 224 -38.85 -8.09 -22.36
C CYS A 224 -37.60 -8.79 -21.79
N CYS A 225 -36.56 -8.97 -22.62
CA CYS A 225 -35.34 -9.69 -22.26
C CYS A 225 -34.49 -8.89 -21.29
N ARG A 226 -34.39 -7.56 -21.45
CA ARG A 226 -33.61 -6.71 -20.53
C ARG A 226 -34.14 -6.80 -19.12
N PHE A 227 -35.46 -6.73 -18.97
CA PHE A 227 -36.12 -6.89 -17.68
C PHE A 227 -35.79 -8.24 -17.02
N GLN A 228 -35.83 -9.34 -17.79
CA GLN A 228 -35.50 -10.68 -17.27
C GLN A 228 -34.02 -10.81 -16.88
N VAL A 229 -33.10 -10.21 -17.64
CA VAL A 229 -31.67 -10.18 -17.27
C VAL A 229 -31.46 -9.39 -15.99
N GLU A 230 -32.07 -8.21 -15.85
CA GLU A 230 -31.95 -7.40 -14.62
C GLU A 230 -32.58 -8.08 -13.40
N PHE A 231 -33.71 -8.79 -13.60
CA PHE A 231 -34.32 -9.61 -12.55
C PHE A 231 -33.38 -10.75 -12.12
N TRP A 232 -32.78 -11.45 -13.08
CA TRP A 232 -31.80 -12.50 -12.79
C TRP A 232 -30.58 -11.95 -12.06
N LYS A 233 -30.00 -10.85 -12.56
CA LYS A 233 -28.88 -10.13 -11.96
C LYS A 233 -29.16 -9.74 -10.52
N THR A 234 -30.33 -9.15 -10.24
CA THR A 234 -30.71 -8.73 -8.89
C THR A 234 -30.85 -9.93 -7.96
N THR A 235 -31.48 -11.00 -8.42
CA THR A 235 -31.66 -12.23 -7.63
C THR A 235 -30.32 -12.89 -7.30
N VAL A 236 -29.42 -12.98 -8.29
CA VAL A 236 -28.06 -13.49 -8.07
C VAL A 236 -27.29 -12.57 -7.14
N ARG A 237 -27.41 -11.24 -7.26
CA ARG A 237 -26.77 -10.26 -6.37
C ARG A 237 -27.16 -10.47 -4.90
N THR A 238 -28.46 -10.59 -4.62
CA THR A 238 -28.97 -10.87 -3.27
C THR A 238 -28.43 -12.19 -2.73
N MET A 239 -28.33 -13.22 -3.58
CA MET A 239 -27.76 -14.50 -3.19
C MET A 239 -26.27 -14.38 -2.87
N VAL A 240 -25.45 -13.78 -3.74
CA VAL A 240 -24.00 -13.69 -3.51
C VAL A 240 -23.66 -12.80 -2.31
N SER A 241 -24.49 -11.81 -1.97
CA SER A 241 -24.29 -11.00 -0.75
C SER A 241 -24.40 -11.78 0.56
N THR A 242 -24.94 -13.00 0.52
CA THR A 242 -25.00 -13.90 1.69
C THR A 242 -23.73 -14.75 1.86
N ILE A 243 -22.84 -14.78 0.86
CA ILE A 243 -21.61 -15.54 0.92
C ILE A 243 -20.63 -14.82 1.85
N PRO A 244 -20.14 -15.46 2.91
CA PRO A 244 -19.22 -14.81 3.84
C PRO A 244 -17.91 -14.47 3.14
N LYS A 245 -17.32 -13.33 3.53
CA LYS A 245 -15.94 -13.01 3.17
C LYS A 245 -15.02 -14.10 3.69
N VAL A 246 -13.90 -14.34 2.99
CA VAL A 246 -12.93 -15.31 3.47
C VAL A 246 -12.38 -14.82 4.82
N SER A 247 -12.42 -15.68 5.83
CA SER A 247 -11.84 -15.42 7.14
C SER A 247 -10.65 -16.35 7.27
N LEU A 248 -9.51 -15.96 6.70
CA LEU A 248 -8.30 -16.77 6.83
C LEU A 248 -7.72 -16.52 8.21
N ILE A 249 -7.73 -17.57 9.03
CA ILE A 249 -6.94 -17.60 10.26
C ILE A 249 -5.49 -17.74 9.82
N VAL A 250 -4.87 -16.62 9.52
CA VAL A 250 -3.42 -16.55 9.48
C VAL A 250 -2.99 -16.37 10.92
N SER A 251 -2.59 -17.45 11.58
CA SER A 251 -1.98 -17.34 12.90
C SER A 251 -0.82 -16.36 12.78
N PRO A 252 -0.86 -15.19 13.47
CA PRO A 252 0.28 -14.30 13.45
C PRO A 252 1.46 -15.11 13.95
N GLY A 253 2.51 -15.21 13.13
CA GLY A 253 3.81 -15.68 13.56
C GLY A 253 4.42 -14.66 14.52
N ASP A 254 3.77 -14.42 15.66
CA ASP A 254 4.26 -13.53 16.69
C ASP A 254 5.41 -14.22 17.42
N LYS A 255 6.61 -14.02 16.88
CA LYS A 255 7.79 -13.80 17.72
C LYS A 255 7.73 -12.36 18.22
N SER A 256 6.69 -12.03 18.99
CA SER A 256 6.73 -10.85 19.84
C SER A 256 7.80 -11.12 20.89
N GLN A 257 8.98 -10.54 20.69
CA GLN A 257 9.93 -10.40 21.78
C GLN A 257 9.21 -9.58 22.85
N SER A 258 8.86 -10.25 23.96
CA SER A 258 8.38 -9.60 25.16
C SER A 258 9.39 -8.51 25.52
N LEU A 259 8.98 -7.26 25.45
CA LEU A 259 9.76 -6.17 26.04
C LEU A 259 10.03 -6.56 27.51
N GLY A 260 11.30 -6.50 27.89
CA GLY A 260 11.69 -6.54 29.30
C GLY A 260 10.98 -5.45 30.11
N PRO A 261 11.09 -5.49 31.45
CA PRO A 261 10.30 -4.68 32.36
C PRO A 261 10.34 -3.19 32.00
N ASP A 262 9.23 -2.47 32.27
CA ASP A 262 8.91 -1.04 32.07
C ASP A 262 9.99 0.01 32.46
N ALA A 263 11.17 -0.42 32.90
CA ALA A 263 12.32 0.43 33.20
C ALA A 263 12.88 1.06 31.92
N GLY A 264 12.42 2.26 31.58
CA GLY A 264 13.02 3.10 30.54
C GLY A 264 12.05 3.70 29.52
N LEU A 265 10.73 3.48 29.66
CA LEU A 265 9.73 4.13 28.82
C LEU A 265 9.47 5.57 29.25
N ILE A 266 9.43 6.51 28.30
CA ILE A 266 8.91 7.87 28.53
C ILE A 266 7.39 7.81 28.45
N LYS A 267 6.72 8.31 29.49
CA LYS A 267 5.27 8.50 29.52
C LYS A 267 4.92 9.90 29.06
N LEU A 268 4.32 10.00 27.89
CA LEU A 268 3.83 11.26 27.34
C LEU A 268 2.35 11.42 27.72
N HIS A 269 2.02 12.47 28.46
CA HIS A 269 0.64 12.79 28.88
C HIS A 269 0.03 13.83 27.96
N PHE A 270 -1.15 13.54 27.42
CA PHE A 270 -1.83 14.41 26.45
C PHE A 270 -3.05 15.11 27.06
N SER A 271 -3.50 16.18 26.39
CA SER A 271 -4.61 17.05 26.84
C SER A 271 -5.91 16.29 27.11
N GLU A 272 -6.14 15.19 26.40
CA GLU A 272 -7.31 14.31 26.56
C GLU A 272 -7.15 13.24 27.67
N GLY A 273 -6.08 13.29 28.47
CA GLY A 273 -5.84 12.34 29.56
C GLY A 273 -5.26 10.99 29.12
N HIS A 274 -5.06 10.77 27.82
CA HIS A 274 -4.37 9.59 27.29
C HIS A 274 -2.86 9.66 27.57
N ILE A 275 -2.27 8.49 27.82
CA ILE A 275 -0.84 8.33 28.10
C ILE A 275 -0.27 7.37 27.06
N PHE A 276 0.77 7.81 26.35
CA PHE A 276 1.56 6.94 25.48
C PHE A 276 2.90 6.65 26.14
N ALA A 277 3.30 5.38 26.14
CA ALA A 277 4.58 4.94 26.65
C ALA A 277 5.49 4.57 25.47
N LEU A 278 6.59 5.30 25.29
CA LEU A 278 7.51 5.13 24.16
C LEU A 278 8.95 4.96 24.62
N GLN A 279 9.73 4.21 23.85
CA GLN A 279 11.16 4.07 24.09
C GLN A 279 11.90 5.34 23.64
N PRO A 280 12.68 6.00 24.52
CA PRO A 280 13.42 7.23 24.18
C PRO A 280 14.29 7.08 22.93
N LYS A 281 14.95 5.93 22.79
CA LYS A 281 15.82 5.63 21.65
C LYS A 281 15.07 5.60 20.32
N GLN A 282 13.85 5.05 20.29
CA GLN A 282 13.01 4.99 19.10
C GLN A 282 12.49 6.38 18.76
N LEU A 283 12.01 7.11 19.77
CA LEU A 283 11.52 8.47 19.59
C LEU A 283 12.62 9.39 19.01
N LYS A 284 13.83 9.35 19.56
CA LYS A 284 14.97 10.14 19.07
C LYS A 284 15.42 9.78 17.65
N PHE A 285 15.20 8.53 17.22
CA PHE A 285 15.63 8.06 15.92
C PHE A 285 14.60 8.32 14.82
N PHE A 286 13.32 8.07 15.11
CA PHE A 286 12.24 8.21 14.13
C PHE A 286 11.66 9.62 14.05
N THR A 287 12.16 10.56 14.85
CA THR A 287 11.72 11.95 14.84
C THR A 287 12.93 12.87 14.85
N GLU A 288 12.87 13.97 14.09
CA GLU A 288 13.90 15.02 14.15
C GLU A 288 13.44 16.24 14.95
N ALA A 289 12.12 16.40 15.12
CA ALA A 289 11.51 17.56 15.76
C ALA A 289 10.73 17.20 17.05
N PHE A 290 11.06 16.06 17.68
CA PHE A 290 10.49 15.66 18.97
C PHE A 290 11.56 15.64 20.08
N PRO A 291 11.29 16.23 21.26
CA PRO A 291 10.11 17.04 21.60
C PRO A 291 10.11 18.35 20.78
N PRO A 292 8.97 19.04 20.66
CA PRO A 292 8.93 20.37 20.07
C PRO A 292 10.04 21.26 20.69
N VAL A 293 10.68 22.07 19.85
CA VAL A 293 11.74 22.99 20.28
C VAL A 293 11.25 23.84 21.46
N GLY A 294 11.93 23.76 22.61
CA GLY A 294 11.60 24.51 23.82
C GLY A 294 10.84 23.76 24.92
N THR A 295 10.46 22.49 24.71
CA THR A 295 9.90 21.64 25.77
C THR A 295 10.99 20.78 26.42
N PRO A 296 11.51 21.13 27.62
CA PRO A 296 12.40 20.24 28.35
C PRO A 296 11.64 18.95 28.71
N ILE A 297 12.19 17.79 28.36
CA ILE A 297 11.67 16.51 28.84
C ILE A 297 12.31 16.24 30.19
N LYS A 298 11.63 16.60 31.28
CA LYS A 298 11.89 16.00 32.58
C LYS A 298 11.01 14.76 32.75
N ASP A 299 11.52 13.79 33.50
CA ASP A 299 10.78 12.57 33.80
C ASP A 299 9.47 12.91 34.54
N GLY A 300 8.33 12.46 34.01
CA GLY A 300 6.99 12.77 34.53
C GLY A 300 6.36 14.12 34.11
N GLU A 301 7.02 14.92 33.25
CA GLU A 301 6.44 16.18 32.77
C GLU A 301 5.37 15.95 31.69
N LYS A 302 4.20 16.58 31.85
CA LYS A 302 3.09 16.45 30.89
C LYS A 302 3.37 17.29 29.64
N ILE A 303 3.45 16.65 28.47
CA ILE A 303 3.65 17.33 27.19
C ILE A 303 2.29 17.55 26.51
N CYS A 304 1.78 18.79 26.56
CA CYS A 304 0.56 19.15 25.83
C CYS A 304 0.85 19.30 24.34
N LEU A 305 0.43 18.32 23.53
CA LEU A 305 0.39 18.44 22.08
C LEU A 305 -1.01 18.90 21.62
N SER A 306 -1.04 19.59 20.48
CA SER A 306 -2.24 20.20 19.89
C SER A 306 -3.08 19.21 19.07
N GLU A 307 -2.48 18.11 18.65
CA GLU A 307 -3.04 17.06 17.82
C GLU A 307 -3.97 16.15 18.62
N SER A 308 -4.96 15.55 17.95
CA SER A 308 -5.89 14.63 18.59
C SER A 308 -5.20 13.33 19.03
N THR A 309 -5.77 12.67 20.05
CA THR A 309 -5.26 11.35 20.49
C THR A 309 -5.25 10.33 19.35
N ALA A 310 -6.24 10.36 18.46
CA ALA A 310 -6.32 9.42 17.33
C ALA A 310 -5.14 9.59 16.36
N THR A 311 -4.81 10.84 16.00
CA THR A 311 -3.70 11.15 15.09
C THR A 311 -2.35 10.78 15.72
N LEU A 312 -2.15 11.14 16.99
CA LEU A 312 -0.92 10.81 17.71
C LEU A 312 -0.78 9.30 17.94
N GLY A 313 -1.88 8.61 18.23
CA GLY A 313 -1.89 7.16 18.37
C GLY A 313 -1.45 6.45 17.08
N LEU A 314 -1.88 6.93 15.92
CA LEU A 314 -1.40 6.42 14.62
C LEU A 314 0.08 6.77 14.39
N LEU A 315 0.49 8.01 14.65
CA LEU A 315 1.88 8.44 14.50
C LEU A 315 2.83 7.56 15.33
N PHE A 316 2.49 7.31 16.59
CA PHE A 316 3.32 6.54 17.51
C PHE A 316 3.40 5.06 17.18
N GLN A 317 2.43 4.50 16.44
CA GLN A 317 2.56 3.15 15.87
C GLN A 317 3.65 3.06 14.79
N PHE A 318 4.01 4.17 14.12
CA PHE A 318 5.17 4.20 13.21
C PHE A 318 6.53 4.29 13.93
N ILE A 319 6.53 4.69 15.20
CA ILE A 319 7.73 4.82 16.03
C ILE A 319 7.97 3.56 16.86
N SER A 320 6.88 2.98 17.38
CA SER A 320 6.91 1.80 18.26
C SER A 320 7.39 0.56 17.50
N SER A 321 7.85 -0.47 18.22
CA SER A 321 8.13 -1.78 17.62
C SER A 321 6.83 -2.47 17.17
N GLY A 322 6.84 -3.09 15.99
CA GLY A 322 5.68 -3.73 15.40
C GLY A 322 5.40 -3.30 13.96
N ARG A 323 4.40 -3.91 13.33
CA ARG A 323 3.98 -3.57 11.97
C ARG A 323 3.33 -2.19 11.95
N TYR A 324 3.58 -1.47 10.86
CA TYR A 324 2.94 -0.18 10.65
C TYR A 324 1.43 -0.32 10.45
N PRO A 325 0.64 0.66 10.93
CA PRO A 325 -0.80 0.62 10.81
C PRO A 325 -1.23 0.63 9.36
N SER A 326 -2.31 -0.08 9.05
CA SER A 326 -3.01 0.13 7.79
C SER A 326 -3.69 1.49 7.82
N LEU A 327 -3.34 2.34 6.87
CA LEU A 327 -3.96 3.64 6.65
C LEU A 327 -5.09 3.55 5.62
N GLU A 328 -5.52 2.34 5.22
CA GLU A 328 -6.42 2.17 4.08
C GLU A 328 -7.82 2.75 4.27
N ASN A 329 -8.30 2.73 5.52
CA ASN A 329 -9.65 3.12 5.91
C ASN A 329 -9.74 4.57 6.44
N LEU A 330 -8.62 5.30 6.44
CA LEU A 330 -8.65 6.72 6.80
C LEU A 330 -9.33 7.51 5.71
N ASP A 331 -10.22 8.41 6.12
CA ASP A 331 -10.75 9.44 5.24
C ASP A 331 -9.69 10.53 4.99
N PHE A 332 -10.05 11.50 4.15
CA PHE A 332 -9.13 12.55 3.76
C PHE A 332 -8.68 13.40 4.95
N GLU A 333 -9.60 13.76 5.86
CA GLU A 333 -9.29 14.62 7.02
C GLU A 333 -8.37 13.91 8.01
N GLY A 334 -8.63 12.64 8.33
CA GLY A 334 -7.74 11.85 9.18
C GLY A 334 -6.34 11.68 8.57
N LEU A 335 -6.26 11.43 7.26
CA LEU A 335 -4.99 11.28 6.56
C LEU A 335 -4.23 12.61 6.46
N LYS A 336 -4.92 13.72 6.22
CA LYS A 336 -4.35 15.07 6.21
C LYS A 336 -3.79 15.42 7.59
N ALA A 337 -4.56 15.21 8.66
CA ALA A 337 -4.11 15.46 10.03
C ALA A 337 -2.86 14.63 10.39
N LEU A 338 -2.83 13.35 10.02
CA LEU A 338 -1.64 12.50 10.20
C LEU A 338 -0.45 12.97 9.36
N THR A 339 -0.68 13.41 8.13
CA THR A 339 0.38 13.96 7.26
C THR A 339 1.00 15.22 7.86
N GLU A 340 0.18 16.17 8.29
CA GLU A 340 0.66 17.42 8.91
C GLU A 340 1.43 17.14 10.20
N THR A 341 0.93 16.19 11.01
CA THR A 341 1.57 15.75 12.24
C THR A 341 2.90 15.05 11.98
N ALA A 342 2.94 14.15 11.00
CA ALA A 342 4.14 13.42 10.61
C ALA A 342 5.21 14.37 10.06
N GLU A 343 4.83 15.36 9.26
CA GLU A 343 5.73 16.40 8.76
C GLU A 343 6.20 17.33 9.90
N LYS A 344 5.32 17.72 10.84
CA LYS A 344 5.66 18.54 12.00
C LYS A 344 6.72 17.89 12.88
N TYR A 345 6.60 16.58 13.13
CA TYR A 345 7.53 15.82 13.96
C TYR A 345 8.64 15.11 13.17
N VAL A 346 8.61 15.26 11.84
CA VAL A 346 9.55 14.63 10.89
C VAL A 346 9.64 13.12 11.10
N VAL A 347 8.50 12.44 11.01
CA VAL A 347 8.39 10.98 11.13
C VAL A 347 8.36 10.35 9.74
N TYR A 348 9.54 10.14 9.16
CA TYR A 348 9.68 9.70 7.77
C TYR A 348 8.86 8.46 7.38
N PRO A 349 8.76 7.40 8.21
CA PRO A 349 7.88 6.27 7.89
C PRO A 349 6.41 6.65 7.76
N ALA A 350 5.92 7.52 8.63
CA ALA A 350 4.53 7.99 8.57
C ALA A 350 4.32 8.94 7.37
N ILE A 351 5.26 9.85 7.11
CA ILE A 351 5.25 10.73 5.92
C ILE A 351 5.14 9.88 4.65
N TYR A 352 6.00 8.87 4.52
CA TYR A 352 6.02 7.96 3.38
C TYR A 352 4.71 7.16 3.24
N ALA A 353 4.19 6.62 4.35
CA ALA A 353 2.93 5.89 4.35
C ALA A 353 1.75 6.77 3.95
N CYS A 354 1.70 8.02 4.45
CA CYS A 354 0.68 9.00 4.12
C CYS A 354 0.72 9.38 2.64
N GLN A 355 1.91 9.63 2.11
CA GLN A 355 2.12 9.96 0.70
C GLN A 355 1.46 8.93 -0.23
N PHE A 356 1.61 7.63 0.02
CA PHE A 356 0.93 6.62 -0.80
C PHE A 356 -0.59 6.67 -0.72
N GLN A 357 -1.14 6.89 0.47
CA GLN A 357 -2.59 6.87 0.64
C GLN A 357 -3.25 8.13 0.07
N LEU A 358 -2.54 9.27 0.05
CA LEU A 358 -3.03 10.51 -0.55
C LEU A 358 -3.37 10.33 -2.05
N ARG A 359 -2.73 9.36 -2.74
CA ARG A 359 -3.04 8.99 -4.14
C ARG A 359 -4.51 8.65 -4.35
N LYS A 360 -5.19 8.09 -3.35
CA LYS A 360 -6.63 7.72 -3.42
C LYS A 360 -7.55 8.93 -3.60
N PHE A 361 -7.09 10.10 -3.18
CA PHE A 361 -7.89 11.32 -3.16
C PHE A 361 -7.60 12.26 -4.34
N VAL A 362 -6.68 11.88 -5.25
CA VAL A 362 -6.30 12.70 -6.42
C VAL A 362 -7.52 13.10 -7.25
N ALA A 363 -8.47 12.20 -7.46
CA ALA A 363 -9.68 12.46 -8.24
C ALA A 363 -10.80 13.17 -7.43
N THR A 364 -10.83 13.02 -6.10
CA THR A 364 -11.96 13.45 -5.26
C THR A 364 -11.69 14.73 -4.47
N LYS A 365 -10.42 15.07 -4.22
CA LYS A 365 -9.95 16.22 -3.44
C LYS A 365 -8.72 16.90 -4.07
N PRO A 366 -8.74 17.24 -5.37
CA PRO A 366 -7.54 17.69 -6.07
C PRO A 366 -7.01 19.03 -5.55
N CYS A 367 -7.87 20.00 -5.21
CA CYS A 367 -7.46 21.31 -4.73
C CYS A 367 -6.84 21.25 -3.33
N GLU A 368 -7.48 20.51 -2.42
CA GLU A 368 -6.96 20.33 -1.05
C GLU A 368 -5.63 19.56 -1.07
N LEU A 369 -5.49 18.56 -1.95
CA LEU A 369 -4.21 17.86 -2.17
C LEU A 369 -3.14 18.76 -2.77
N LEU A 370 -3.48 19.67 -3.69
CA LEU A 370 -2.52 20.60 -4.28
C LEU A 370 -1.91 21.50 -3.21
N SER A 371 -2.75 22.04 -2.31
CA SER A 371 -2.31 22.84 -1.17
C SER A 371 -1.38 22.06 -0.25
N LEU A 372 -1.77 20.85 0.14
CA LEU A 372 -0.98 19.99 1.02
C LEU A 372 0.36 19.61 0.39
N ALA A 373 0.35 19.22 -0.90
CA ALA A 373 1.55 18.86 -1.64
C ALA A 373 2.49 20.05 -1.87
N GLY A 374 1.92 21.24 -2.13
CA GLY A 374 2.68 22.48 -2.21
C GLY A 374 3.36 22.80 -0.88
N LYS A 375 2.61 22.77 0.23
CA LYS A 375 3.11 23.03 1.58
C LYS A 375 4.28 22.13 1.99
N HIS A 376 4.20 20.84 1.70
CA HIS A 376 5.20 19.84 2.13
C HIS A 376 6.20 19.45 1.03
N SER A 377 6.14 20.09 -0.14
CA SER A 377 7.01 19.80 -1.28
C SER A 377 6.93 18.33 -1.73
N TYR A 378 5.72 17.89 -2.11
CA TYR A 378 5.46 16.58 -2.70
C TYR A 378 5.32 16.70 -4.23
N PRO A 379 6.43 16.81 -4.98
CA PRO A 379 6.40 17.12 -6.40
C PRO A 379 5.62 16.09 -7.22
N TRP A 380 5.71 14.81 -6.85
CA TRP A 380 5.04 13.73 -7.57
C TRP A 380 3.51 13.82 -7.47
N ILE A 381 2.94 14.33 -6.37
CA ILE A 381 1.50 14.60 -6.24
C ILE A 381 1.11 15.77 -7.13
N ILE A 382 1.91 16.85 -7.11
CA ILE A 382 1.68 18.04 -7.95
C ILE A 382 1.63 17.63 -9.43
N VAL A 383 2.56 16.80 -9.88
CA VAL A 383 2.58 16.27 -11.26
C VAL A 383 1.33 15.46 -11.58
N GLN A 384 0.85 14.62 -10.67
CA GLN A 384 -0.39 13.85 -10.88
C GLN A 384 -1.66 14.72 -10.91
N LEU A 385 -1.65 15.84 -10.18
CA LEU A 385 -2.77 16.79 -10.13
C LEU A 385 -2.79 17.75 -11.33
N ALA A 386 -1.64 17.99 -11.98
CA ALA A 386 -1.50 18.98 -13.05
C ALA A 386 -2.49 18.79 -14.21
N PRO A 387 -2.74 17.58 -14.73
CA PRO A 387 -3.75 17.37 -15.77
C PRO A 387 -5.20 17.64 -15.28
N LEU A 388 -5.48 17.41 -14.01
CA LEU A 388 -6.84 17.54 -13.44
C LEU A 388 -7.19 18.99 -13.10
N LEU A 389 -6.20 19.81 -12.82
CA LEU A 389 -6.35 21.20 -12.38
C LEU A 389 -5.86 22.21 -13.42
N ILE A 390 -5.74 21.80 -14.67
CA ILE A 390 -5.15 22.64 -15.72
C ILE A 390 -5.98 23.89 -16.02
N ASP A 391 -7.30 23.79 -15.84
CA ASP A 391 -8.25 24.88 -16.05
C ASP A 391 -8.41 25.77 -14.81
N MET A 392 -7.78 25.42 -13.68
CA MET A 392 -7.82 26.23 -12.45
C MET A 392 -7.26 27.64 -12.73
N PRO A 393 -7.93 28.72 -12.30
CA PRO A 393 -7.42 30.08 -12.45
C PRO A 393 -6.03 30.24 -11.84
N LEU A 394 -5.10 30.91 -12.52
CA LEU A 394 -3.74 31.13 -11.98
C LEU A 394 -3.75 31.88 -10.64
N SER A 395 -4.75 32.75 -10.43
CA SER A 395 -4.98 33.45 -9.17
C SER A 395 -5.31 32.50 -8.01
N GLU A 396 -5.87 31.32 -8.27
CA GLU A 396 -6.08 30.30 -7.25
C GLU A 396 -4.83 29.44 -7.08
N VAL A 397 -4.17 29.06 -8.19
CA VAL A 397 -2.94 28.25 -8.15
C VAL A 397 -1.84 28.93 -7.33
N VAL A 398 -1.69 30.27 -7.44
CA VAL A 398 -0.66 31.02 -6.70
C VAL A 398 -0.89 31.03 -5.18
N GLU A 399 -2.15 30.90 -4.75
CA GLU A 399 -2.50 30.80 -3.32
C GLU A 399 -2.24 29.39 -2.76
N LEU A 400 -2.21 28.36 -3.63
CA LEU A 400 -2.06 26.96 -3.24
C LEU A 400 -0.62 26.44 -3.38
N LEU A 401 0.15 26.96 -4.34
CA LEU A 401 1.49 26.49 -4.65
C LEU A 401 2.58 27.51 -4.27
N PRO A 402 3.68 27.06 -3.64
CA PRO A 402 4.88 27.88 -3.54
C PRO A 402 5.39 28.33 -4.91
N LEU A 403 6.06 29.48 -4.96
CA LEU A 403 6.56 30.09 -6.19
C LEU A 403 7.41 29.15 -7.07
N HIS A 404 8.21 28.27 -6.44
CA HIS A 404 9.07 27.34 -7.17
C HIS A 404 8.30 26.20 -7.87
N TYR A 405 7.05 25.92 -7.48
CA TYR A 405 6.15 25.03 -8.22
C TYR A 405 5.22 25.80 -9.16
N TYR A 406 4.88 27.04 -8.82
CA TYR A 406 4.01 27.89 -9.64
C TYR A 406 4.59 28.15 -11.04
N ALA A 407 5.87 28.48 -11.16
CA ALA A 407 6.49 28.76 -12.46
C ALA A 407 6.54 27.53 -13.39
N PRO A 408 6.97 26.33 -12.94
CA PRO A 408 6.82 25.11 -13.74
C PRO A 408 5.37 24.78 -14.12
N TRP A 409 4.43 25.01 -13.20
CA TRP A 409 3.01 24.77 -13.45
C TRP A 409 2.44 25.68 -14.54
N SER A 410 2.76 26.97 -14.53
CA SER A 410 2.26 27.92 -15.53
C SER A 410 2.79 27.60 -16.93
N VAL A 411 4.06 27.18 -17.04
CA VAL A 411 4.66 26.70 -18.30
C VAL A 411 3.97 25.41 -18.77
N TYR A 412 3.73 24.45 -17.87
CA TYR A 412 3.00 23.22 -18.20
C TYR A 412 1.59 23.52 -18.74
N ARG A 413 0.85 24.41 -18.07
CA ARG A 413 -0.49 24.83 -18.49
C ARG A 413 -0.47 25.46 -19.88
N GLU A 414 0.41 26.44 -20.09
CA GLU A 414 0.52 27.15 -21.37
C GLU A 414 0.82 26.19 -22.53
N ASN A 415 1.75 25.25 -22.33
CA ASN A 415 2.10 24.25 -23.34
C ASN A 415 0.93 23.31 -23.64
N SER A 416 0.19 22.90 -22.61
CA SER A 416 -0.95 22.00 -22.77
C SER A 416 -2.14 22.69 -23.46
N SER A 417 -2.37 23.97 -23.21
CA SER A 417 -3.39 24.77 -23.90
C SER A 417 -3.08 25.03 -25.38
N ARG A 418 -1.83 24.83 -25.81
CA ARG A 418 -1.37 25.01 -27.20
C ARG A 418 -1.45 23.73 -28.05
N LEU A 419 -1.72 22.57 -27.44
CA LEU A 419 -1.89 21.34 -28.20
C LEU A 419 -3.26 21.36 -28.91
N PRO A 420 -3.32 21.24 -30.25
CA PRO A 420 -4.58 21.17 -30.95
C PRO A 420 -5.33 19.92 -30.52
N TRP A 421 -6.61 20.08 -30.18
CA TRP A 421 -7.55 19.00 -29.87
C TRP A 421 -7.49 17.93 -30.98
N ILE A 422 -6.82 16.81 -30.71
CA ILE A 422 -6.99 15.60 -31.52
C ILE A 422 -8.28 14.96 -31.00
N SER A 423 -9.39 15.38 -31.61
CA SER A 423 -10.73 14.80 -31.45
C SER A 423 -10.82 13.41 -32.04
#